data_AF-A0A371BJS0-F1
#
_entry.id   AF-A0A371BJS0-F1
#
_cell.length_a   1.000
_cell.length_b   1.000
_cell.length_c   1.000
_cell.angle_alpha   90.00
_cell.angle_beta   90.00
_cell.angle_gamma   90.00
#
_symmetry.space_group_name_H-M   'P 1'
#
loop_
_entity.id
_entity.type
_entity.pdbx_description
1 polymer ?
#
loop_
_entity_poly.entity_id
_entity_poly.type
_entity_poly.pdbx_seq_one_letter_code
_entity_poly.pdbx_strand_id
1 'polypeptide(L)'
;MGFLLASVAIAAAFLATRSASAHPGHSNHADILDAPIAGVRNNYWYDYRSDVEEAESELRKDLRRAKSRQDKREAWAEYNRELRDARSDYRKEMIEKGYILRRGVVTVEG
;
A
#
# COMPACT_ATOMS: atom_id res chain seq x y z
N MET A 1 -0.84 33.79 -56.24
CA MET A 1 0.08 34.06 -55.11
C MET A 1 -0.75 34.47 -53.91
N GLY A 2 -0.63 33.73 -52.80
CA GLY A 2 -1.29 34.05 -51.53
C GLY A 2 -1.78 32.81 -50.77
N PHE A 3 -0.88 32.09 -50.10
CA PHE A 3 -1.25 31.07 -49.12
C PHE A 3 -1.51 31.76 -47.77
N LEU A 4 -2.73 31.64 -47.25
CA LEU A 4 -3.07 32.00 -45.87
C LEU A 4 -2.59 30.87 -44.95
N LEU A 5 -1.54 31.15 -44.17
CA LEU A 5 -1.06 30.31 -43.08
C LEU A 5 -2.10 30.33 -41.95
N ALA A 6 -2.82 29.22 -41.75
CA ALA A 6 -3.61 29.02 -40.55
C ALA A 6 -2.69 28.58 -39.41
N SER A 7 -2.36 29.50 -38.51
CA SER A 7 -1.67 29.19 -37.25
C SER A 7 -2.60 28.39 -36.34
N VAL A 8 -2.35 27.10 -36.18
CA VAL A 8 -2.96 26.30 -35.12
C VAL A 8 -2.20 26.59 -33.83
N ALA A 9 -2.76 27.45 -32.98
CA ALA A 9 -2.34 27.55 -31.59
C ALA A 9 -2.87 26.31 -30.85
N ILE A 10 -2.02 25.31 -30.65
CA ILE A 10 -2.33 24.18 -29.75
C ILE A 10 -2.25 24.73 -28.32
N ALA A 11 -3.38 25.12 -27.76
CA ALA A 11 -3.52 25.35 -26.33
C ALA A 11 -3.42 23.99 -25.62
N ALA A 12 -2.22 23.63 -25.16
CA ALA A 12 -2.04 22.51 -24.26
C ALA A 12 -2.68 22.87 -22.91
N ALA A 13 -3.95 22.50 -22.74
CA ALA A 13 -4.61 22.53 -21.45
C ALA A 13 -3.84 21.60 -20.51
N PHE A 14 -3.14 22.18 -19.53
CA PHE A 14 -2.64 21.46 -18.38
C PHE A 14 -3.85 20.88 -17.63
N LEU A 15 -4.22 19.64 -17.97
CA LEU A 15 -5.11 18.85 -17.14
C LEU A 15 -4.28 18.45 -15.92
N ALA A 16 -4.27 19.33 -14.91
CA ALA A 16 -3.91 18.96 -13.56
C ALA A 16 -4.93 17.89 -13.13
N THR A 17 -4.62 16.64 -13.43
CA THR A 17 -5.26 15.51 -12.77
C THR A 17 -4.90 15.66 -11.30
N ARG A 18 -5.79 16.27 -10.53
CA ARG A 18 -5.89 15.97 -9.11
C ARG A 18 -6.12 14.47 -9.08
N SER A 19 -5.07 13.71 -8.84
CA SER A 19 -5.21 12.36 -8.32
C SER A 19 -6.08 12.51 -7.09
N ALA A 20 -7.37 12.23 -7.25
CA ALA A 20 -8.24 11.98 -6.13
C ALA A 20 -7.60 10.76 -5.48
N SER A 21 -6.79 10.99 -4.44
CA SER A 21 -6.30 9.93 -3.58
C SER A 21 -7.55 9.18 -3.13
N ALA A 22 -7.77 8.00 -3.71
CA ALA A 22 -8.86 7.12 -3.34
C ALA A 22 -8.59 6.75 -1.88
N HIS A 23 -9.23 7.46 -0.96
CA HIS A 23 -8.91 7.40 0.46
C HIS A 23 -9.93 6.45 1.09
N PRO A 24 -9.58 5.20 1.42
CA PRO A 24 -10.41 4.40 2.28
C PRO A 24 -10.38 5.07 3.66
N GLY A 25 -11.35 5.94 3.90
CA GLY A 25 -11.71 6.35 5.26
C GLY A 25 -12.28 5.13 5.95
N HIS A 26 -11.75 4.84 7.14
CA HIS A 26 -12.02 3.73 8.04
C HIS A 26 -11.04 2.54 7.99
N SER A 27 -10.78 2.02 9.19
CA SER A 27 -9.79 1.01 9.55
C SER A 27 -10.11 -0.34 8.92
N ASN A 28 -9.13 -0.93 8.22
CA ASN A 28 -9.23 -2.33 7.81
C ASN A 28 -8.28 -3.18 8.66
N HIS A 29 -8.63 -3.39 9.94
CA HIS A 29 -7.94 -4.40 10.78
C HIS A 29 -7.97 -5.81 10.15
N ALA A 30 -8.84 -6.04 9.16
CA ALA A 30 -8.85 -7.23 8.32
C ALA A 30 -7.53 -7.48 7.56
N ASP A 31 -6.64 -6.48 7.45
CA ASP A 31 -5.32 -6.65 6.84
C ASP A 31 -4.28 -7.27 7.79
N ILE A 32 -4.57 -7.33 9.09
CA ILE A 32 -3.67 -7.96 10.07
C ILE A 32 -3.85 -9.48 10.03
N LEU A 33 -2.74 -10.20 9.91
CA LEU A 33 -2.76 -11.66 9.99
C LEU A 33 -2.87 -12.11 11.44
N ASP A 34 -3.90 -12.90 11.75
CA ASP A 34 -4.11 -13.47 13.08
C ASP A 34 -3.23 -14.69 13.38
N ALA A 35 -2.64 -15.29 12.33
CA ALA A 35 -1.80 -16.46 12.44
C ALA A 35 -0.60 -16.39 11.47
N PRO A 36 0.54 -16.99 11.82
CA PRO A 36 1.71 -17.04 10.95
C PRO A 36 1.42 -17.83 9.67
N ILE A 37 2.05 -17.41 8.58
CA ILE A 37 2.01 -18.13 7.31
C ILE A 37 2.61 -19.54 7.52
N ALA A 38 1.94 -20.55 6.97
CA ALA A 38 2.26 -21.96 7.14
C ALA A 38 2.32 -22.45 8.61
N GLY A 39 1.78 -21.69 9.56
CA GLY A 39 1.85 -22.02 10.99
C GLY A 39 3.24 -21.83 11.62
N VAL A 40 4.21 -21.26 10.89
CA VAL A 40 5.61 -21.17 11.32
C VAL A 40 5.90 -19.84 12.00
N ARG A 41 6.25 -19.88 13.29
CA ARG A 41 6.74 -18.72 14.04
C ARG A 41 8.25 -18.58 13.90
N ASN A 42 8.68 -17.84 12.89
CA ASN A 42 10.09 -17.49 12.64
C ASN A 42 10.32 -15.98 12.86
N ASN A 43 11.55 -15.50 12.66
CA ASN A 43 11.88 -14.09 12.84
C ASN A 43 10.97 -13.18 11.99
N TYR A 44 10.68 -13.53 10.74
CA TYR A 44 9.79 -12.75 9.87
C TYR A 44 8.37 -12.57 10.41
N TRP A 45 7.84 -13.58 11.11
CA TRP A 45 6.56 -13.44 11.80
C TRP A 45 6.64 -12.46 12.97
N TYR A 46 7.73 -12.49 13.73
CA TYR A 46 7.92 -11.57 14.86
C TYR A 46 8.22 -10.13 14.39
N ASP A 47 8.95 -9.98 13.29
CA ASP A 47 9.20 -8.70 12.63
C ASP A 47 7.86 -8.10 12.16
N TYR A 48 7.06 -8.87 11.42
CA TYR A 48 5.70 -8.46 11.03
C TYR A 48 4.82 -8.00 12.20
N ARG A 49 4.87 -8.74 13.33
CA ARG A 49 4.12 -8.37 14.53
C ARG A 49 4.62 -7.06 15.14
N SER A 50 5.93 -6.85 15.14
CA SER A 50 6.56 -5.62 15.62
C SER A 50 6.17 -4.44 14.75
N ASP A 51 6.18 -4.59 13.43
CA ASP A 51 5.78 -3.54 12.48
C ASP A 51 4.31 -3.13 12.68
N VAL A 52 3.42 -4.10 12.91
CA VAL A 52 2.00 -3.82 13.24
C VAL A 52 1.88 -3.05 14.55
N GLU A 53 2.63 -3.43 15.58
CA GLU A 53 2.62 -2.74 16.89
C GLU A 53 3.18 -1.32 16.79
N GLU A 54 4.21 -1.10 15.96
CA GLU A 54 4.77 0.22 15.67
C GLU A 54 3.77 1.11 14.93
N ALA A 55 3.15 0.61 13.85
CA ALA A 55 2.11 1.33 13.10
C ALA A 55 0.92 1.72 14.00
N GLU A 56 0.48 0.83 14.89
CA GLU A 56 -0.56 1.16 15.87
C GLU A 56 -0.13 2.26 16.86
N SER A 57 1.12 2.20 17.31
CA SER A 57 1.70 3.21 18.20
C SER A 57 1.78 4.58 17.53
N GLU A 58 2.25 4.65 16.28
CA GLU A 58 2.32 5.89 15.51
C GLU A 58 0.93 6.43 15.20
N LEU A 59 -0.04 5.60 14.79
CA LEU A 59 -1.43 6.03 14.62
C LEU A 59 -1.98 6.68 15.90
N ARG A 60 -1.77 6.06 17.07
CA ARG A 60 -2.21 6.63 18.37
C ARG A 60 -1.55 7.99 18.63
N LYS A 61 -0.27 8.14 18.28
CA LYS A 61 0.47 9.40 18.41
C LYS A 61 -0.05 10.47 17.46
N ASP A 62 -0.34 10.12 16.22
CA ASP A 62 -0.81 11.05 15.19
C ASP A 62 -2.24 11.49 15.42
N LEU A 63 -3.13 10.57 15.79
CA LEU A 63 -4.51 10.91 16.16
C LEU A 63 -4.58 11.84 17.38
N ARG A 64 -3.63 11.73 18.32
CA ARG A 64 -3.52 12.64 19.46
C ARG A 64 -3.06 14.05 19.04
N ARG A 65 -2.24 14.16 18.00
CA ARG A 65 -1.71 15.44 17.48
C ARG A 65 -2.58 16.08 16.40
N ALA A 66 -3.47 15.30 15.78
CA ALA A 66 -4.36 15.73 14.71
C ALA A 66 -5.27 16.90 15.13
N LYS A 67 -5.24 17.99 14.36
CA LYS A 67 -6.02 19.22 14.62
C LYS A 67 -7.27 19.28 13.77
N SER A 68 -7.28 18.59 12.63
CA SER A 68 -8.38 18.61 11.68
C SER A 68 -8.93 17.22 11.37
N ARG A 69 -10.12 17.17 10.76
CA ARG A 69 -10.66 15.92 10.20
C ARG A 69 -9.80 15.38 9.07
N GLN A 70 -9.08 16.25 8.34
CA GLN A 70 -8.17 15.83 7.28
C GLN A 70 -6.95 15.13 7.87
N ASP A 71 -6.35 15.69 8.92
CA ASP A 71 -5.20 15.10 9.61
C ASP A 71 -5.53 13.69 10.13
N LYS A 72 -6.72 13.52 10.73
CA LYS A 72 -7.18 12.20 11.18
C LYS A 72 -7.33 11.21 10.02
N ARG A 73 -7.85 11.66 8.88
CA ARG A 73 -7.96 10.82 7.69
C ARG A 73 -6.58 10.41 7.18
N GLU A 74 -5.66 11.35 7.10
CA GLU A 74 -4.28 11.09 6.65
C GLU A 74 -3.57 10.09 7.55
N ALA A 75 -3.66 10.26 8.88
CA ALA A 75 -3.11 9.30 9.85
C ALA A 75 -3.66 7.88 9.65
N TRP A 76 -4.98 7.75 9.46
CA TRP A 76 -5.59 6.44 9.18
C TRP A 76 -5.14 5.85 7.83
N ALA A 77 -4.91 6.66 6.81
CA ALA A 77 -4.43 6.15 5.53
C ALA A 77 -2.96 5.77 5.54
N GLU A 78 -2.12 6.46 6.32
CA GLU A 78 -0.74 6.05 6.54
C GLU A 78 -0.70 4.70 7.24
N TYR A 79 -1.42 4.56 8.36
CA TYR A 79 -1.57 3.30 9.07
C TYR A 79 -2.01 2.15 8.14
N ASN A 80 -3.02 2.37 7.30
CA ASN A 80 -3.48 1.36 6.34
C ASN A 80 -2.43 1.04 5.25
N ARG A 81 -1.56 1.99 4.86
CA ARG A 81 -0.43 1.71 3.96
C ARG A 81 0.62 0.86 4.67
N GLU A 82 1.02 1.25 5.88
CA GLU A 82 2.01 0.53 6.68
C GLU A 82 1.60 -0.93 6.93
N LEU A 83 0.32 -1.19 7.23
CA LEU A 83 -0.18 -2.57 7.36
C LEU A 83 -0.02 -3.39 6.08
N ARG A 84 -0.28 -2.78 4.92
CA ARG A 84 -0.15 -3.44 3.61
C ARG A 84 1.29 -3.72 3.26
N ASP A 85 2.18 -2.78 3.57
CA ASP A 85 3.62 -2.90 3.32
C ASP A 85 4.22 -3.97 4.23
N ALA A 86 3.95 -3.94 5.54
CA ALA A 86 4.39 -4.97 6.49
C ALA A 86 3.91 -6.37 6.08
N ARG A 87 2.65 -6.50 5.67
CA ARG A 87 2.10 -7.78 5.18
C ARG A 87 2.77 -8.22 3.88
N SER A 88 3.04 -7.29 2.95
CA SER A 88 3.70 -7.56 1.69
C SER A 88 5.13 -8.08 1.92
N ASP A 89 5.88 -7.41 2.80
CA ASP A 89 7.26 -7.76 3.12
C ASP A 89 7.34 -9.10 3.85
N TYR A 90 6.49 -9.34 4.84
CA TYR A 90 6.39 -10.65 5.48
C TYR A 90 6.09 -11.76 4.46
N ARG A 91 5.12 -11.53 3.56
CA ARG A 91 4.77 -12.49 2.52
C ARG A 91 5.92 -12.73 1.55
N LYS A 92 6.68 -11.68 1.19
CA LYS A 92 7.85 -11.77 0.32
C LYS A 92 8.93 -12.64 0.95
N GLU A 93 9.28 -12.41 2.21
CA GLU A 93 10.25 -13.25 2.94
C GLU A 93 9.79 -14.71 3.01
N MET A 94 8.50 -14.95 3.29
CA MET A 94 7.96 -16.31 3.33
C MET A 94 7.96 -17.01 1.96
N ILE A 95 7.83 -16.28 0.86
CA ILE A 95 8.03 -16.81 -0.50
C ILE A 95 9.49 -17.14 -0.73
N GLU A 96 10.40 -16.21 -0.43
CA GLU A 96 11.84 -16.37 -0.68
C GLU A 96 12.45 -17.52 0.12
N LYS A 97 11.88 -17.83 1.29
CA LYS A 97 12.29 -18.99 2.11
C LYS A 97 11.54 -20.28 1.82
N GLY A 98 10.61 -20.29 0.85
CA GLY A 98 9.91 -21.50 0.41
C GLY A 98 8.74 -21.94 1.29
N TYR A 99 8.30 -21.12 2.25
CA TYR A 99 7.09 -21.38 3.04
C TYR A 99 5.79 -21.13 2.26
N ILE A 100 5.87 -20.33 1.20
CA ILE A 100 4.78 -20.11 0.24
C ILE A 100 5.23 -20.60 -1.13
N LEU A 101 4.54 -21.60 -1.68
CA LEU A 101 4.77 -22.01 -3.05
C LEU A 101 4.26 -20.92 -4.00
N ARG A 102 5.15 -20.35 -4.83
CA ARG A 102 4.71 -19.60 -6.00
C ARG A 102 4.01 -20.58 -6.93
N ARG A 103 2.70 -20.41 -7.13
CA ARG A 103 1.99 -21.16 -8.17
C ARG A 103 2.58 -20.75 -9.52
N GLY A 104 3.30 -21.66 -10.16
CA GLY A 104 3.78 -21.56 -11.54
C GLY A 104 3.07 -22.59 -12.41
N VAL A 105 2.92 -22.30 -13.71
CA VAL A 105 2.55 -23.31 -14.70
C VAL A 105 3.79 -24.15 -14.96
N VAL A 106 3.76 -25.43 -14.59
CA VAL A 106 4.77 -26.41 -15.01
C VAL A 106 4.29 -27.02 -16.31
N THR A 107 4.93 -26.67 -17.42
CA THR A 107 4.78 -27.40 -18.67
C THR A 107 5.65 -28.66 -18.56
N VAL A 108 5.01 -29.82 -18.49
CA VAL A 108 5.71 -31.10 -18.62
C VAL A 108 5.73 -31.43 -20.11
N GLU A 109 6.89 -31.33 -20.74
CA GLU A 109 7.07 -31.90 -22.08
C GLU A 109 7.12 -33.42 -21.92
N GLY A 110 6.19 -34.09 -22.61
CA GLY A 110 6.11 -35.55 -22.70
C GLY A 110 6.81 -36.07 -23.95
#